data_AF-A0A2V6F962-F1
#
_entry.id   AF-A0A2V6F962-F1
#
_cell.length_a   1.000
_cell.length_b   1.000
_cell.length_c   1.000
_cell.angle_alpha   90.00
_cell.angle_beta   90.00
_cell.angle_gamma   90.00
#
_symmetry.space_group_name_H-M   'P 1'
#
loop_
_entity.id
_entity.type
_entity.pdbx_description
1 polymer ?
#
loop_
_entity_poly.entity_id
_entity_poly.type
_entity_poly.pdbx_seq_one_letter_code
_entity_poly.pdbx_strand_id
1 'polypeptide(L)'
;MRCLCYAGRVVDDATITEGNPCYRFPGTRERDGKLFEFHKTLFLYNGFRFKEPFDDLIVVESFTSVWWLWQNSLRNVVATMGADCSEKQAALVVSLVKPDGSVWLVTDGDAAGERHAHSLLTQISPHRFTRWVRLEENTQPTDLSAEQLKACFTS
;
A
#
# COMPACT_ATOMS: atom_id res chain seq x y z
N MET A 1 -20.32 4.71 0.89
CA MET A 1 -18.91 4.95 0.51
C MET A 1 -18.83 6.30 -0.20
N ARG A 2 -17.91 7.18 0.20
CA ARG A 2 -17.71 8.52 -0.41
C ARG A 2 -16.32 8.58 -1.04
N CYS A 3 -16.24 9.02 -2.29
CA CYS A 3 -14.96 9.31 -2.93
C CYS A 3 -14.35 10.57 -2.29
N LEU A 4 -13.17 10.44 -1.68
CA LEU A 4 -12.46 11.55 -1.05
C LEU A 4 -11.44 12.18 -2.00
N CYS A 5 -10.81 11.36 -2.84
CA CYS A 5 -9.68 11.73 -3.68
C CYS A 5 -9.54 10.74 -4.85
N TYR A 6 -8.82 11.14 -5.89
CA TYR A 6 -8.36 10.28 -6.99
C TYR A 6 -6.86 10.43 -7.16
N ALA A 7 -6.20 9.45 -7.77
CA ALA A 7 -4.81 9.55 -8.18
C ALA A 7 -4.74 9.31 -9.69
N GLY A 8 -4.09 10.22 -10.42
CA GLY A 8 -3.79 10.03 -11.84
C GLY A 8 -2.41 9.39 -11.98
N ARG A 9 -2.30 8.30 -12.74
CA ARG A 9 -1.01 7.75 -13.15
C ARG A 9 -0.57 8.42 -14.45
N VAL A 10 0.70 8.77 -14.58
CA VAL A 10 1.26 9.13 -15.89
C VAL A 10 1.15 7.94 -16.85
N VAL A 11 1.02 8.18 -18.15
CA VAL A 11 0.90 7.10 -19.15
C VAL A 11 2.25 6.72 -19.74
N ASP A 12 3.11 7.71 -19.96
CA ASP A 12 4.46 7.51 -20.50
C ASP A 12 5.49 7.50 -19.37
N ASP A 13 6.00 6.31 -19.04
CA ASP A 13 6.98 6.11 -17.97
C ASP A 13 8.31 6.82 -18.24
N ALA A 14 8.66 7.08 -19.51
CA ALA A 14 9.85 7.85 -19.86
C ALA A 14 9.78 9.32 -19.38
N THR A 15 8.58 9.79 -19.03
CA THR A 15 8.37 11.15 -18.50
C THR A 15 8.38 11.23 -16.98
N ILE A 16 8.56 10.09 -16.28
CA ILE A 16 8.62 10.07 -14.81
C ILE A 16 9.88 10.79 -14.35
N THR A 17 9.68 11.84 -13.57
CA THR A 17 10.74 12.64 -12.94
C THR A 17 10.26 13.09 -11.56
N GLU A 18 11.13 13.72 -10.78
CA GLU A 18 10.73 14.31 -9.49
C GLU A 18 9.61 15.35 -9.66
N GLY A 19 9.66 16.17 -10.73
CA GLY A 19 8.63 17.15 -11.07
C GLY A 19 7.39 16.56 -11.77
N ASN A 20 7.47 15.32 -12.24
CA ASN A 20 6.39 14.59 -12.89
C ASN A 20 6.29 13.17 -12.33
N PRO A 21 5.78 13.02 -11.09
CA PRO A 21 5.78 11.73 -10.41
C PRO A 21 4.82 10.75 -11.10
N CYS A 22 5.11 9.46 -10.94
CA CYS A 22 4.30 8.36 -11.48
C CYS A 22 2.81 8.51 -11.11
N TYR A 23 2.52 8.92 -9.87
CA TYR A 23 1.16 9.22 -9.40
C TYR A 23 1.04 10.67 -8.92
N ARG A 24 -0.02 11.35 -9.37
CA ARG A 24 -0.39 12.70 -8.94
C ARG A 24 -1.74 12.71 -8.24
N PHE A 25 -1.77 13.30 -7.05
CA PHE A 25 -2.99 13.59 -6.31
C PHE A 25 -3.45 15.03 -6.58
N PRO A 26 -4.75 15.34 -6.46
CA PRO A 26 -5.26 16.70 -6.40
C PRO A 26 -4.50 17.53 -5.36
N GLY A 27 -4.04 18.71 -5.77
CA GLY A 27 -3.51 19.71 -4.84
C GLY A 27 -4.62 20.35 -3.99
N THR A 28 -4.21 21.28 -3.14
CA THR A 28 -5.13 22.10 -2.34
C THR A 28 -6.10 22.84 -3.25
N ARG A 29 -7.39 22.81 -2.88
CA ARG A 29 -8.47 23.47 -3.62
C ARG A 29 -9.39 24.23 -2.66
N GLU A 30 -9.87 25.38 -3.08
CA GLU A 30 -10.88 26.14 -2.35
C GLU A 30 -12.25 25.93 -2.99
N ARG A 31 -13.27 25.72 -2.16
CA ARG A 31 -14.67 25.72 -2.60
C ARG A 31 -15.54 26.29 -1.49
N ASP A 32 -16.36 27.28 -1.82
CA ASP A 32 -17.28 27.96 -0.89
C ASP A 32 -16.55 28.51 0.36
N GLY A 33 -15.36 29.10 0.17
CA GLY A 33 -14.52 29.63 1.26
C GLY A 33 -13.87 28.56 2.14
N LYS A 34 -13.98 27.27 1.78
CA LYS A 34 -13.34 26.15 2.50
C LYS A 34 -12.18 25.60 1.69
N LEU A 35 -11.03 25.47 2.36
CA LEU A 35 -9.87 24.79 1.82
C LEU A 35 -10.01 23.28 2.00
N PHE A 36 -9.74 22.54 0.93
CA PHE A 36 -9.71 21.10 0.90
C PHE A 36 -8.32 20.65 0.46
N GLU A 37 -7.66 19.90 1.33
CA GLU A 37 -6.35 19.32 1.09
C GLU A 37 -6.40 17.81 1.37
N PHE A 38 -5.77 17.02 0.49
CA PHE A 38 -5.69 15.57 0.66
C PHE A 38 -4.31 15.17 1.19
N HIS A 39 -4.28 14.75 2.45
CA HIS A 39 -3.06 14.26 3.08
C HIS A 39 -2.96 12.74 2.89
N LYS A 40 -2.29 12.31 1.81
CA LYS A 40 -2.15 10.87 1.47
C LYS A 40 -1.60 10.01 2.61
N THR A 41 -0.77 10.60 3.48
CA THR A 41 -0.17 9.95 4.66
C THR A 41 -1.19 9.58 5.74
N LEU A 42 -2.43 10.05 5.67
CA LEU A 42 -3.47 9.73 6.67
C LEU A 42 -4.35 8.54 6.27
N PHE A 43 -4.14 7.97 5.08
CA PHE A 43 -5.05 6.98 4.51
C PHE A 43 -4.28 5.77 3.99
N LEU A 44 -4.95 4.62 4.00
CA LEU A 44 -4.56 3.43 3.26
C LEU A 44 -5.49 3.27 2.06
N TYR A 45 -4.95 2.99 0.89
CA TYR A 45 -5.78 2.61 -0.24
C TYR A 45 -6.42 1.25 0.04
N ASN A 46 -7.67 1.08 -0.42
CA ASN A 46 -8.51 -0.11 -0.24
C ASN A 46 -8.95 -0.44 1.21
N GLY A 47 -8.32 0.15 2.23
CA GLY A 47 -8.66 -0.10 3.65
C GLY A 47 -10.10 0.29 4.04
N PHE A 48 -10.72 1.25 3.33
CA PHE A 48 -12.10 1.68 3.59
C PHE A 48 -13.15 0.57 3.43
N ARG A 49 -12.80 -0.56 2.78
CA ARG A 49 -13.71 -1.69 2.56
C ARG A 49 -13.87 -2.56 3.80
N PHE A 50 -12.93 -2.47 4.73
CA PHE A 50 -12.81 -3.39 5.84
C PHE A 50 -13.64 -2.91 7.02
N LYS A 51 -14.46 -3.82 7.56
CA LYS A 51 -15.34 -3.54 8.70
C LYS A 51 -14.85 -4.19 9.98
N GLU A 52 -14.09 -5.26 9.85
CA GLU A 52 -13.57 -6.07 10.94
C GLU A 52 -12.07 -6.33 10.70
N PRO A 53 -11.25 -6.50 11.74
CA PRO A 53 -9.85 -6.89 11.60
C PRO A 53 -9.68 -8.30 11.01
N PHE A 54 -8.60 -8.50 10.26
CA PHE A 54 -8.23 -9.79 9.67
C PHE A 54 -7.23 -10.56 10.52
N ASP A 55 -7.19 -11.88 10.34
CA ASP A 55 -6.10 -12.72 10.83
C ASP A 55 -4.80 -12.44 10.07
N ASP A 56 -4.88 -12.22 8.75
CA ASP A 56 -3.75 -11.83 7.92
C ASP A 56 -4.09 -10.57 7.11
N LEU A 57 -3.15 -9.62 7.01
CA LEU A 57 -3.30 -8.45 6.15
C LEU A 57 -2.06 -8.29 5.27
N ILE A 58 -2.29 -8.09 3.97
CA ILE A 58 -1.23 -7.82 3.00
C ILE A 58 -1.10 -6.30 2.80
N VAL A 59 0.12 -5.80 2.87
CA VAL A 59 0.46 -4.38 2.67
C VAL A 59 1.42 -4.27 1.48
N VAL A 60 1.02 -3.49 0.48
CA VAL A 60 1.79 -3.21 -0.74
C VAL A 60 2.04 -1.70 -0.90
N GLU A 61 2.83 -1.31 -1.90
CA GLU A 61 3.21 0.09 -2.16
C GLU A 61 2.35 0.80 -3.20
N SER A 62 1.67 0.06 -4.07
CA SER A 62 1.04 0.62 -5.26
C SER A 62 -0.42 0.22 -5.41
N PHE A 63 -1.18 1.07 -6.12
CA PHE A 63 -2.58 0.80 -6.45
C PHE A 63 -2.71 -0.43 -7.35
N THR A 64 -1.80 -0.60 -8.30
CA THR A 64 -1.79 -1.71 -9.26
C THR A 64 -1.54 -3.04 -8.57
N SER A 65 -0.63 -3.10 -7.59
CA SER A 65 -0.42 -4.30 -6.77
C SER A 65 -1.68 -4.68 -5.99
N VAL A 66 -2.41 -3.71 -5.43
CA VAL A 66 -3.71 -3.99 -4.78
C VAL A 66 -4.70 -4.61 -5.76
N TRP A 67 -4.82 -4.04 -6.97
CA TRP A 67 -5.74 -4.57 -7.97
C TRP A 67 -5.37 -5.99 -8.39
N TRP A 68 -4.09 -6.23 -8.62
CA TRP A 68 -3.58 -7.53 -9.03
C TRP A 68 -3.81 -8.61 -7.96
N LEU A 69 -3.46 -8.34 -6.70
CA LEU A 69 -3.71 -9.27 -5.60
C LEU A 69 -5.21 -9.51 -5.42
N TRP A 70 -6.02 -8.45 -5.51
CA TRP A 70 -7.47 -8.57 -5.36
C TRP A 70 -8.10 -9.43 -6.47
N GLN A 71 -7.67 -9.25 -7.72
CA GLN A 71 -8.09 -10.07 -8.87
C GLN A 71 -7.68 -11.54 -8.69
N ASN A 72 -6.55 -11.79 -8.03
CA ASN A 72 -6.05 -13.12 -7.68
C ASN A 72 -6.62 -13.69 -6.36
N SER A 73 -7.75 -13.15 -5.90
CA SER A 73 -8.49 -13.58 -4.70
C SER A 73 -7.79 -13.32 -3.35
N LEU A 74 -6.72 -12.54 -3.32
CA LEU A 74 -6.07 -12.03 -2.11
C LEU A 74 -6.71 -10.68 -1.75
N ARG A 75 -7.86 -10.72 -1.08
CA ARG A 75 -8.73 -9.53 -0.90
C ARG A 75 -8.43 -8.72 0.36
N ASN A 76 -7.72 -9.29 1.32
CA ASN A 76 -7.19 -8.69 2.54
C ASN A 76 -5.92 -7.89 2.24
N VAL A 77 -5.98 -6.95 1.30
CA VAL A 77 -4.83 -6.18 0.82
C VAL A 77 -5.09 -4.67 0.87
N VAL A 78 -4.10 -3.91 1.31
CA VAL A 78 -4.09 -2.44 1.32
C VAL A 78 -2.79 -1.91 0.73
N ALA A 79 -2.81 -0.67 0.25
CA ALA A 79 -1.56 0.04 -0.07
C ALA A 79 -1.35 1.25 0.84
N THR A 80 -0.11 1.46 1.25
CA THR A 80 0.36 2.78 1.64
C THR A 80 0.38 3.70 0.40
N MET A 81 0.51 5.00 0.62
CA MET A 81 0.48 5.99 -0.46
C MET A 81 1.71 6.89 -0.38
N GLY A 82 2.85 6.38 -0.85
CA GLY A 82 4.13 7.08 -0.88
C GLY A 82 5.31 6.14 -0.63
N ALA A 83 6.53 6.70 -0.73
CA ALA A 83 7.77 5.95 -0.56
C ALA A 83 8.03 5.47 0.87
N ASP A 84 7.44 6.13 1.88
CA ASP A 84 7.56 5.73 3.29
C ASP A 84 6.16 5.54 3.91
N CYS A 85 6.05 4.60 4.85
CA CYS A 85 4.85 4.47 5.69
C CYS A 85 4.83 5.57 6.75
N SER A 86 3.69 6.26 6.91
CA SER A 86 3.50 7.21 8.02
C SER A 86 3.09 6.50 9.32
N GLU A 87 3.29 7.15 10.47
CA GLU A 87 2.78 6.65 11.76
C GLU A 87 1.26 6.40 11.73
N LYS A 88 0.52 7.27 11.03
CA LYS A 88 -0.93 7.12 10.91
C LYS A 88 -1.30 5.92 10.06
N GLN A 89 -0.57 5.66 8.97
CA GLN A 89 -0.77 4.47 8.14
C GLN A 89 -0.42 3.20 8.91
N ALA A 90 0.68 3.18 9.66
CA ALA A 90 1.06 2.06 10.51
C ALA A 90 -0.03 1.76 11.57
N ALA A 91 -0.54 2.80 12.25
CA ALA A 91 -1.63 2.65 13.21
C ALA A 91 -2.92 2.09 12.56
N LEU A 92 -3.23 2.52 11.33
CA LEU A 92 -4.35 1.96 10.56
C LEU A 92 -4.11 0.48 10.22
N VAL A 93 -2.91 0.12 9.75
CA VAL A 93 -2.55 -1.29 9.47
C VAL A 93 -2.72 -2.14 10.72
N VAL A 94 -2.18 -1.71 11.87
CA VAL A 94 -2.31 -2.43 13.15
C VAL A 94 -3.77 -2.58 13.58
N SER A 95 -4.61 -1.56 13.36
CA SER A 95 -6.05 -1.64 13.68
C SER A 95 -6.84 -2.60 12.79
N LEU A 96 -6.34 -2.89 11.59
CA LEU A 96 -6.98 -3.79 10.62
C LEU A 96 -6.55 -5.25 10.82
N VAL A 97 -5.71 -5.54 11.82
CA VAL A 97 -5.16 -6.87 12.08
C VAL A 97 -5.48 -7.25 13.52
N LYS A 98 -6.02 -8.45 13.71
CA LYS A 98 -6.31 -9.00 15.04
C LYS A 98 -5.02 -9.08 15.90
N PRO A 99 -5.12 -9.09 17.23
CA PRO A 99 -3.94 -9.12 18.11
C PRO A 99 -2.98 -10.28 17.84
N ASP A 100 -3.50 -11.45 17.47
CA ASP A 100 -2.78 -12.69 17.12
C ASP A 100 -2.55 -12.85 15.60
N GLY A 101 -2.97 -11.86 14.81
CA GLY A 101 -2.82 -11.87 13.37
C GLY A 101 -1.44 -11.42 12.87
N SER A 102 -1.25 -11.55 11.56
CA SER A 102 0.00 -11.28 10.87
C SER A 102 -0.14 -10.19 9.80
N VAL A 103 0.95 -9.48 9.56
CA VAL A 103 1.08 -8.51 8.46
C VAL A 103 2.11 -9.02 7.46
N TRP A 104 1.71 -9.11 6.20
CA TRP A 104 2.57 -9.52 5.09
C TRP A 104 2.91 -8.29 4.26
N LEU A 105 4.19 -7.92 4.26
CA LEU A 105 4.70 -6.81 3.45
C LEU A 105 5.15 -7.37 2.10
N VAL A 106 4.65 -6.80 1.01
CA VAL A 106 5.07 -7.17 -0.35
C VAL A 106 5.41 -5.89 -1.08
N THR A 107 6.71 -5.65 -1.19
CA THR A 107 7.30 -4.43 -1.75
C THR A 107 7.98 -4.74 -3.06
N ASP A 108 8.19 -3.70 -3.87
CA ASP A 108 8.90 -3.85 -5.14
C ASP A 108 10.36 -4.27 -4.88
N GLY A 109 10.93 -5.04 -5.80
CA GLY A 109 12.29 -5.59 -5.72
C GLY A 109 13.38 -4.58 -6.04
N ASP A 110 13.23 -3.34 -5.59
CA ASP A 110 14.19 -2.25 -5.81
C ASP A 110 14.55 -1.53 -4.49
N ALA A 111 15.42 -0.52 -4.58
CA ALA A 111 15.87 0.23 -3.40
C ALA A 111 14.74 1.06 -2.74
N ALA A 112 13.73 1.48 -3.51
CA ALA A 112 12.59 2.21 -2.96
C ALA A 112 11.67 1.26 -2.17
N GLY A 113 11.41 0.06 -2.71
CA GLY A 113 10.65 -0.98 -2.03
C GLY A 113 11.35 -1.51 -0.78
N GLU A 114 12.68 -1.67 -0.80
CA GLU A 114 13.44 -2.03 0.40
C GLU A 114 13.31 -0.94 1.49
N ARG A 115 13.49 0.33 1.14
CA ARG A 115 13.25 1.45 2.07
C ARG A 115 11.82 1.44 2.62
N HIS A 116 10.84 1.17 1.75
CA HIS A 116 9.44 1.10 2.16
C HIS A 116 9.19 -0.03 3.17
N ALA A 117 9.70 -1.24 2.88
CA ALA A 117 9.62 -2.39 3.76
C ALA A 117 10.26 -2.11 5.12
N HIS A 118 11.43 -1.49 5.15
CA HIS A 118 12.08 -1.07 6.39
C HIS A 118 11.22 -0.09 7.21
N SER A 119 10.58 0.88 6.55
CA SER A 119 9.68 1.83 7.23
C SER A 119 8.45 1.14 7.85
N LEU A 120 7.89 0.14 7.17
CA LEU A 120 6.76 -0.66 7.64
C LEU A 120 7.17 -1.58 8.79
N LEU A 121 8.28 -2.32 8.64
CA LEU A 121 8.82 -3.21 9.67
C LEU A 121 9.06 -2.46 10.97
N THR A 122 9.72 -1.30 10.90
CA THR A 122 10.05 -0.49 12.08
C THR A 122 8.79 -0.06 12.85
N GLN A 123 7.72 0.29 12.13
CA GLN A 123 6.51 0.83 12.74
C GLN A 123 5.48 -0.24 13.13
N ILE A 124 5.46 -1.40 12.48
CA ILE A 124 4.42 -2.42 12.65
C ILE A 124 4.90 -3.63 13.46
N SER A 125 6.15 -4.06 13.29
CA SER A 125 6.68 -5.24 13.99
C SER A 125 6.64 -5.17 15.52
N PRO A 126 6.70 -4.00 16.19
CA PRO A 126 6.51 -3.92 17.64
C PRO A 126 5.08 -4.27 18.10
N HIS A 127 4.11 -4.29 17.18
CA HIS A 127 2.68 -4.44 17.50
C HIS A 127 2.03 -5.69 16.91
N ARG A 128 2.52 -6.18 15.77
CA ARG A 128 1.98 -7.35 15.08
C ARG A 128 3.11 -8.21 14.52
N PHE A 129 2.89 -9.51 14.47
CA PHE A 129 3.80 -10.39 13.76
C PHE A 129 3.85 -9.98 12.28
N THR A 130 5.05 -9.76 11.75
CA THR A 130 5.23 -9.15 10.44
C THR A 130 6.21 -9.98 9.63
N ARG A 131 5.85 -10.31 8.39
CA ARG A 131 6.70 -11.01 7.43
C ARG A 131 6.91 -10.14 6.20
N TRP A 132 8.15 -10.10 5.73
CA TRP A 132 8.47 -9.45 4.45
C TRP A 132 8.64 -10.50 3.37
N VAL A 133 7.78 -10.45 2.36
CA VAL A 133 7.93 -11.19 1.10
C VAL A 133 8.85 -10.37 0.21
N ARG A 134 10.15 -10.63 0.31
CA ARG A 134 11.16 -9.96 -0.52
C ARG A 134 11.10 -10.53 -1.93
N LEU A 135 10.78 -9.69 -2.91
CA LEU A 135 10.78 -10.05 -4.33
C LEU A 135 12.20 -10.05 -4.91
N GLU A 136 12.36 -10.72 -6.04
CA GLU A 136 13.61 -10.69 -6.81
C GLU A 136 13.89 -9.28 -7.35
N GLU A 137 15.16 -9.00 -7.66
CA GLU A 137 15.58 -7.69 -8.14
C GLU A 137 14.77 -7.24 -9.37
N ASN A 138 14.33 -5.98 -9.37
CA ASN A 138 13.51 -5.37 -10.42
C ASN A 138 12.15 -6.06 -10.68
N THR A 139 11.65 -6.85 -9.71
CA THR A 139 10.33 -7.51 -9.80
C THR A 139 9.29 -6.77 -8.97
N GLN A 140 8.10 -6.58 -9.53
CA GLN A 140 6.93 -6.02 -8.85
C GLN A 140 5.92 -7.12 -8.50
N PRO A 141 5.01 -6.91 -7.52
CA PRO A 141 3.94 -7.86 -7.23
C PRO A 141 3.08 -8.18 -8.46
N THR A 142 2.96 -7.24 -9.40
CA THR A 142 2.22 -7.41 -10.66
C THR A 142 2.88 -8.36 -11.65
N ASP A 143 4.16 -8.68 -11.48
CA ASP A 143 4.89 -9.58 -12.38
C ASP A 143 4.72 -11.05 -11.99
N LEU A 144 4.22 -11.32 -10.79
CA LEU A 144 3.98 -12.67 -10.29
C LEU A 144 2.67 -13.25 -10.83
N SER A 145 2.71 -14.53 -11.21
CA SER A 145 1.50 -15.31 -11.53
C SER A 145 0.60 -15.50 -10.31
N ALA A 146 -0.65 -15.89 -10.54
CA ALA A 146 -1.61 -16.21 -9.49
C ALA A 146 -1.08 -17.28 -8.51
N GLU A 147 -0.40 -18.30 -9.05
CA GLU A 147 0.20 -19.39 -8.30
C GLU A 147 1.40 -18.91 -7.48
N GLN A 148 2.28 -18.11 -8.09
CA GLN A 148 3.43 -17.53 -7.40
C GLN A 148 2.99 -16.64 -6.24
N LEU A 149 1.99 -15.78 -6.46
CA LEU A 149 1.41 -14.95 -5.40
C LEU A 149 0.91 -15.78 -4.23
N LYS A 150 0.14 -16.84 -4.49
CA LYS A 150 -0.39 -17.70 -3.42
C LYS A 150 0.73 -18.39 -2.63
N ALA A 151 1.77 -18.84 -3.31
CA ALA A 151 2.93 -19.47 -2.68
C ALA A 151 3.70 -18.52 -1.75
N CYS A 152 3.64 -17.19 -1.99
CA CYS A 152 4.27 -16.21 -1.10
C CYS A 152 3.64 -16.14 0.30
N PHE A 153 2.37 -16.56 0.46
CA PHE A 153 1.62 -16.43 1.72
C PHE A 153 1.31 -17.78 2.38
N THR A 154 1.88 -18.88 1.88
CA THR A 154 1.79 -20.18 2.55
C THR A 154 2.87 -20.26 3.63
N SER A 155 2.46 -20.54 4.87
CA SER A 155 3.34 -20.80 6.01
C SER A 155 3.86 -22.23 6.01
#